data_AF-A0A355GQ07-F1
#
_entry.id   AF-A0A355GQ07-F1
#
_cell.length_a   1.000
_cell.length_b   1.000
_cell.length_c   1.000
_cell.angle_alpha   90.00
_cell.angle_beta   90.00
_cell.angle_gamma   90.00
#
_symmetry.space_group_name_H-M   'P 1'
#
loop_
_entity.id
_entity.type
_entity.pdbx_description
1 polymer ?
#
loop_
_entity_poly.entity_id
_entity_poly.type
_entity_poly.pdbx_seq_one_letter_code
_entity_poly.pdbx_strand_id
1 'polypeptide(L)'
;ATVKKFFCIFAARNYEYGFPENGQHAAFGFINNVMRQDDGFKICYQTLNSVSQTRLNELRTELAIEGKSTISEFDSTHWSVKKVNLVEVLRDAGIMNCFPQ
;
A
#
# COMPACT_ATOMS: atom_id res chain seq x y z
N ALA A 1 3.72 2.85 -25.95
CA ALA A 1 3.66 1.82 -24.88
C ALA A 1 2.58 2.23 -23.88
N THR A 2 1.56 1.40 -23.66
CA THR A 2 0.55 1.68 -22.64
C THR A 2 1.17 1.48 -21.27
N VAL A 3 1.20 2.52 -20.43
CA VAL A 3 1.67 2.40 -19.05
C VAL A 3 0.75 1.40 -18.33
N LYS A 4 1.30 0.25 -17.92
CA LYS A 4 0.59 -0.65 -17.01
C LYS A 4 0.40 0.11 -15.69
N LYS A 5 -0.86 0.33 -15.30
CA LYS A 5 -1.17 0.94 -14.00
C LYS A 5 -0.94 -0.13 -12.94
N PHE A 6 0.09 0.06 -12.12
CA PHE A 6 0.39 -0.85 -11.01
C PHE A 6 -0.33 -0.35 -9.77
N PHE A 7 -1.21 -1.19 -9.22
CA PHE A 7 -1.82 -0.90 -7.93
C PHE A 7 -0.76 -0.87 -6.83
N CYS A 8 -0.92 0.07 -5.90
CA CYS A 8 -0.01 0.33 -4.82
C CYS A 8 -0.75 0.65 -3.53
N ILE A 9 -0.11 0.30 -2.43
CA ILE A 9 -0.43 0.83 -1.10
C ILE A 9 0.51 2.00 -0.86
N PHE A 10 -0.02 3.13 -0.41
CA PHE A 10 0.73 4.30 0.05
C PHE A 10 0.40 4.51 1.52
N ALA A 11 1.38 4.28 2.39
CA ALA A 11 1.19 4.35 3.84
C ALA A 11 2.20 5.32 4.45
N ALA A 12 1.72 6.12 5.41
CA ALA A 12 2.64 6.79 6.32
C ALA A 12 3.30 5.77 7.23
N ARG A 13 4.43 6.15 7.82
CA ARG A 13 5.07 5.38 8.89
C ARG A 13 4.05 5.05 9.98
N ASN A 14 4.00 3.81 10.46
CA ASN A 14 3.24 3.44 11.66
C ASN A 14 3.63 4.36 12.82
N TYR A 15 2.65 4.73 13.64
CA TYR A 15 2.88 5.58 14.81
C TYR A 15 3.89 4.97 15.78
N GLU A 16 3.77 3.66 16.05
CA GLU A 16 4.75 2.87 16.80
C GLU A 16 5.26 1.71 15.94
N TYR A 17 6.49 1.25 16.23
CA TYR A 17 7.09 0.14 15.48
C TYR A 17 6.21 -1.12 15.56
N GLY A 18 5.73 -1.60 14.42
CA GLY A 18 4.83 -2.74 14.32
C GLY A 18 3.37 -2.45 14.70
N PHE A 19 3.05 -1.25 15.20
CA PHE A 19 1.72 -0.89 15.70
C PHE A 19 1.23 0.44 15.08
N PRO A 20 0.28 0.39 14.13
CA PRO A 20 -0.39 1.61 13.67
C PRO A 20 -1.25 2.21 14.78
N GLU A 21 -1.38 3.54 14.81
CA GLU A 21 -2.31 4.21 15.74
C GLU A 21 -3.77 3.90 15.38
N ASN A 22 -4.65 3.93 16.38
CA ASN A 22 -6.10 3.87 16.14
C ASN A 22 -6.52 5.03 15.22
N GLY A 23 -7.05 4.69 14.05
CA GLY A 23 -7.46 5.68 13.05
C GLY A 23 -6.36 6.08 12.07
N GLN A 24 -5.19 5.43 12.07
CA GLN A 24 -4.22 5.61 11.00
C GLN A 24 -4.71 4.97 9.70
N HIS A 25 -4.70 5.75 8.61
CA HIS A 25 -5.15 5.32 7.29
C HIS A 25 -4.02 5.38 6.26
N ALA A 26 -3.98 4.35 5.42
CA ALA A 26 -3.22 4.31 4.18
C ALA A 26 -4.14 4.61 2.99
N ALA A 27 -3.53 4.84 1.82
CA ALA A 27 -4.25 4.97 0.57
C ALA A 27 -3.96 3.78 -0.34
N PHE A 28 -5.01 3.21 -0.92
CA PHE A 28 -4.91 2.31 -2.05
C PHE A 28 -5.06 3.11 -3.35
N GLY A 29 -4.21 2.86 -4.33
CA GLY A 29 -4.19 3.62 -5.57
C GLY A 29 -3.31 2.99 -6.62
N PHE A 30 -2.85 3.77 -7.59
CA PHE A 30 -1.88 3.31 -8.59
C PHE A 30 -0.88 4.41 -8.95
N ILE A 31 0.32 3.98 -9.37
CA ILE A 31 1.32 4.88 -9.95
C ILE A 31 0.91 5.18 -11.38
N ASN A 32 0.86 6.46 -11.73
CA ASN A 32 0.50 6.92 -13.08
C ASN A 32 1.69 7.50 -13.85
N ASN A 33 2.78 7.88 -13.17
CA ASN A 33 4.00 8.36 -13.80
C ASN A 33 5.23 8.15 -12.89
N VAL A 34 6.38 7.87 -13.52
CA VAL A 34 7.69 7.81 -12.86
C VAL A 34 8.63 8.66 -13.69
N MET A 35 9.09 9.77 -13.11
CA MET A 35 9.98 10.71 -13.79
C MET A 35 11.36 10.67 -13.14
N ARG A 36 12.41 10.56 -13.95
CA ARG A 36 13.79 10.71 -13.48
C ARG A 36 14.06 12.18 -13.16
N GLN A 37 14.72 12.43 -12.04
CA GLN A 37 15.27 13.71 -11.62
C GLN A 37 16.78 13.56 -11.42
N ASP A 38 17.47 14.67 -11.14
CA ASP A 38 18.94 14.68 -11.02
C ASP A 38 19.43 13.73 -9.89
N ASP A 39 18.78 13.77 -8.73
CA ASP A 39 19.15 12.96 -7.55
C ASP A 39 18.19 11.80 -7.24
N GLY A 40 17.27 11.46 -8.15
CA GLY A 40 16.32 10.38 -7.89
C GLY A 40 15.14 10.28 -8.84
N PHE A 41 14.00 9.83 -8.31
CA PHE A 41 12.77 9.65 -9.07
C PHE A 41 11.61 10.37 -8.40
N LYS A 42 10.83 11.10 -9.20
CA LYS A 42 9.54 11.62 -8.81
C LYS A 42 8.46 10.62 -9.20
N ILE A 43 7.76 10.09 -8.20
CA ILE A 43 6.64 9.17 -8.37
C ILE A 43 5.35 9.97 -8.31
N CYS A 44 4.55 9.90 -9.38
CA CYS A 44 3.19 10.44 -9.38
C CYS A 44 2.19 9.30 -9.25
N TYR A 45 1.17 9.53 -8.42
CA TYR A 45 0.19 8.52 -8.08
C TYR A 45 -1.21 9.13 -8.04
N GLN A 46 -2.21 8.26 -8.10
CA GLN A 46 -3.60 8.59 -7.88
C GLN A 46 -4.16 7.63 -6.84
N THR A 47 -4.79 8.17 -5.81
CA THR A 47 -5.48 7.40 -4.77
C THR A 47 -6.91 7.08 -5.19
N LEU A 48 -7.40 5.91 -4.79
CA LEU A 48 -8.75 5.44 -5.08
C LEU A 48 -9.58 5.30 -3.81
N ASN A 49 -9.04 4.61 -2.79
CA ASN A 49 -9.73 4.36 -1.54
C ASN A 49 -8.80 4.61 -0.36
N SER A 50 -9.37 5.10 0.75
CA SER A 50 -8.70 5.05 2.05
C SER A 50 -8.85 3.66 2.64
N VAL A 51 -7.79 3.14 3.25
CA VAL A 51 -7.76 1.82 3.87
C VAL A 51 -7.18 1.94 5.28
N SER A 52 -7.80 1.27 6.26
CA SER A 52 -7.26 1.21 7.62
C SER A 52 -5.87 0.57 7.61
N GLN A 53 -4.87 1.27 8.16
CA GLN A 53 -3.51 0.74 8.25
C GLN A 53 -3.41 -0.43 9.25
N THR A 54 -4.28 -0.47 10.26
CA THR A 54 -4.46 -1.64 11.14
C THR A 54 -4.83 -2.88 10.34
N ARG A 55 -5.85 -2.79 9.48
CA ARG A 55 -6.27 -3.91 8.62
C ARG A 55 -5.17 -4.35 7.65
N LEU A 56 -4.35 -3.42 7.15
CA LEU A 56 -3.20 -3.76 6.31
C LEU A 56 -2.10 -4.48 7.07
N ASN A 57 -1.82 -4.09 8.32
CA ASN A 57 -0.85 -4.78 9.18
C ASN A 57 -1.32 -6.20 9.53
N GLU A 58 -2.63 -6.41 9.74
CA GLU A 58 -3.21 -7.74 9.96
C GLU A 58 -3.05 -8.65 8.74
N LEU A 59 -3.17 -8.10 7.52
CA LEU A 59 -3.03 -8.81 6.24
C LEU A 59 -1.59 -8.82 5.70
N ARG A 60 -0.58 -8.56 6.56
CA ARG A 60 0.80 -8.38 6.11
C ARG A 60 1.33 -9.57 5.30
N THR A 61 0.94 -10.80 5.67
CA THR A 61 1.42 -12.01 5.01
C THR A 61 0.84 -12.12 3.61
N GLU A 62 -0.47 -11.92 3.49
CA GLU A 62 -1.24 -12.00 2.24
C GLU A 62 -0.86 -10.87 1.28
N LEU A 63 -0.57 -9.68 1.82
CA LEU A 63 -0.09 -8.52 1.06
C LEU A 63 1.40 -8.56 0.75
N ALA A 64 2.11 -9.62 1.19
CA ALA A 64 3.56 -9.75 1.09
C ALA A 64 4.31 -8.51 1.62
N ILE A 65 3.87 -7.99 2.78
CA ILE A 65 4.54 -6.95 3.55
C ILE A 65 5.58 -7.63 4.43
N GLU A 66 6.84 -7.41 4.09
CA GLU A 66 7.99 -7.96 4.80
C GLU A 66 8.14 -7.35 6.19
N GLY A 67 8.63 -8.15 7.12
CA GLY A 67 8.82 -7.72 8.51
C GLY A 67 9.00 -8.85 9.49
N LYS A 68 9.21 -8.46 10.75
CA LYS A 68 9.18 -9.30 11.95
C LYS A 68 7.94 -8.95 12.79
N SER A 69 7.77 -9.57 13.94
CA SER A 69 6.69 -9.21 14.88
C SER A 69 6.80 -7.78 15.42
N THR A 70 8.00 -7.20 15.44
CA THR A 70 8.29 -5.88 16.05
C THR A 70 8.61 -4.78 15.04
N ILE A 71 8.77 -5.11 13.76
CA ILE A 71 9.08 -4.15 12.71
C ILE A 71 8.58 -4.64 11.35
N SER A 72 8.03 -3.77 10.50
CA SER A 72 7.60 -4.07 9.14
C SER A 72 7.95 -2.95 8.16
N GLU A 73 7.72 -3.17 6.86
CA GLU A 73 7.86 -2.12 5.84
C GLU A 73 7.07 -0.84 6.20
N PHE A 74 5.93 -0.98 6.89
CA PHE A 74 5.11 0.15 7.32
C PHE A 74 5.75 0.99 8.43
N ASP A 75 6.85 0.58 9.04
CA ASP A 75 7.60 1.40 10.00
C ASP A 75 8.56 2.40 9.34
N SER A 76 8.36 2.59 8.03
CA SER A 76 8.90 3.68 7.21
C SER A 76 7.78 4.25 6.33
N THR A 77 7.97 5.45 5.76
CA THR A 77 7.05 5.94 4.72
C THR A 77 7.10 4.97 3.54
N HIS A 78 5.97 4.34 3.24
CA HIS A 78 5.92 3.16 2.39
C HIS A 78 5.08 3.38 1.15
N TRP A 79 5.62 2.95 0.01
CA TRP A 79 4.82 2.65 -1.17
C TRP A 79 5.38 1.41 -1.86
N SER A 80 4.50 0.56 -2.39
CA SER A 80 4.95 -0.68 -3.02
C SER A 80 4.08 -1.15 -4.17
N VAL A 81 4.76 -1.68 -5.19
CA VAL A 81 4.17 -2.61 -6.17
C VAL A 81 4.53 -4.01 -5.70
N LYS A 82 3.52 -4.85 -5.46
CA LYS A 82 3.72 -6.21 -4.95
C LYS A 82 3.52 -7.25 -6.05
N LYS A 83 4.15 -8.42 -5.88
CA LYS A 83 3.95 -9.58 -6.77
C LYS A 83 2.59 -10.26 -6.55
N VAL A 84 1.98 -10.04 -5.39
CA VAL A 84 0.61 -10.48 -5.09
C VAL A 84 -0.42 -9.56 -5.72
N ASN A 85 -1.60 -10.08 -6.00
CA ASN A 85 -2.72 -9.28 -6.49
C ASN A 85 -3.37 -8.50 -5.34
N LEU A 86 -2.94 -7.25 -5.13
CA LEU A 86 -3.44 -6.39 -4.05
C LEU A 86 -4.97 -6.20 -4.09
N VAL A 87 -5.57 -6.20 -5.30
CA VAL A 87 -7.03 -6.02 -5.43
C VAL A 87 -7.78 -7.22 -4.87
N GLU A 88 -7.36 -8.44 -5.23
CA GLU A 88 -7.98 -9.67 -4.76
C GLU A 88 -7.82 -9.81 -3.24
N VAL A 89 -6.61 -9.64 -2.71
CA VAL A 89 -6.36 -9.76 -1.27
C VAL A 89 -7.23 -8.80 -0.45
N LEU A 90 -7.32 -7.54 -0.88
CA LEU A 90 -8.12 -6.54 -0.17
C LEU A 90 -9.63 -6.76 -0.35
N ARG A 91 -10.07 -7.32 -1.49
CA ARG A 91 -11.47 -7.69 -1.72
C ARG A 91 -11.87 -8.87 -0.84
N ASP A 92 -11.06 -9.93 -0.82
CA ASP A 92 -11.32 -11.14 -0.04
C ASP A 92 -11.35 -10.86 1.46
N ALA A 93 -10.57 -9.88 1.92
CA ALA A 93 -10.60 -9.40 3.30
C ALA A 93 -11.78 -8.45 3.63
N GLY A 94 -12.68 -8.18 2.66
CA GLY A 94 -13.83 -7.28 2.82
C GLY A 94 -13.45 -5.80 2.97
N ILE A 95 -12.23 -5.42 2.59
CA ILE A 95 -11.73 -4.04 2.71
C ILE A 95 -12.12 -3.20 1.48
N MET A 96 -12.22 -3.83 0.31
CA MET A 96 -12.61 -3.15 -0.94
C MET A 96 -13.79 -3.83 -1.61
N ASN A 97 -14.90 -3.10 -1.76
CA ASN A 97 -16.13 -3.57 -2.43
C ASN A 97 -16.35 -2.96 -3.81
N CYS A 98 -15.38 -2.20 -4.35
CA CYS A 98 -15.61 -1.24 -5.43
C CYS A 98 -15.26 -1.72 -6.85
N PHE A 99 -14.99 -3.01 -7.07
CA PHE A 99 -14.78 -3.57 -8.42
C PHE A 99 -15.79 -4.68 -8.70
N PRO A 100 -16.73 -4.52 -9.66
CA PRO A 100 -17.63 -5.61 -10.06
C PRO A 100 -16.86 -6.78 -10.69
N GLN A 101 -17.44 -7.99 -10.60
CA GLN A 101 -16.92 -9.23 -11.19
C GLN A 101 -16.93 -9.19 -12.72
#